data_AF-A0A9D2CYG3-F1
#
_entry.id   AF-A0A9D2CYG3-F1
#
_cell.length_a   1.000
_cell.length_b   1.000
_cell.length_c   1.000
_cell.angle_alpha   90.00
_cell.angle_beta   90.00
_cell.angle_gamma   90.00
#
_symmetry.space_group_name_H-M   'P 1'
#
loop_
_entity.id
_entity.type
_entity.pdbx_description
1 polymer ?
#
loop_
_entity_poly.entity_id
_entity_poly.type
_entity_poly.pdbx_seq_one_letter_code
_entity_poly.pdbx_strand_id
1 'polypeptide(L)'
;MITSKELRNKWLSFYEGKGHVNIGAVSLIGDGTTGVMFNVAGMQPLMPYLLGQPHPAGKRLCNVQGCVRTVDIESVGDATHFTFFEMMGNWSLGDYFKKEKTAWSFELLTEVFGLDKDKICSTVFAGNESAPRDDETAELLVKLGIKRENIFYLDKSNNWWELEGTVGTPCGPDNEWFYPLTDKECGREHCDINCPCGRYVEIGNDVYMQYKKTENGYVPLENKNVDTGFGLDRMLAFLNGLTDGYKTDLFSGAIACLEGLSGKKYDDGGEAQKAMRIIADHTRTAVMLIGDVNGILPSNTGAGYILRRLMRRAIRYCRALGVAGSAMQDVAKVFIDEVYGEAYPLLPEKREYILEEIARETERFEATLEKGTKEFEKTLSGIERKNEFMSKQNPGYVKETKIGGKAAFKLYDTYGFPLELTVEMAKERGYDVDEAGFAEAFKEHQEKSHAAVSAGEFKGGLADTSVATTRLHTATHLLNAALKAVLSPDVNQKGSNITPERLRFDFNFPRPMTQEEIKAVEDLVNEKIAENIPVVFEEMPYERAREEGVVGVFDSKYGDVVKTYSIGTFSREMCGGPHAEKTGELGHFKIVKEQSSASGIRRIKAVLE
;
A
#
# COMPACT_ATOMS: atom_id res chain seq x y z
N MET A 1 -30.27 -14.04 -5.18
CA MET A 1 -29.09 -13.18 -5.30
C MET A 1 -27.92 -14.08 -5.60
N ILE A 2 -27.10 -13.73 -6.59
CA ILE A 2 -25.84 -14.42 -6.88
C ILE A 2 -24.82 -14.03 -5.80
N THR A 3 -24.06 -15.00 -5.30
CA THR A 3 -22.98 -14.77 -4.33
C THR A 3 -21.66 -14.44 -5.03
N SER A 4 -20.73 -13.80 -4.32
CA SER A 4 -19.36 -13.55 -4.79
C SER A 4 -18.67 -14.83 -5.24
N LYS A 5 -18.82 -15.93 -4.49
CA LYS A 5 -18.30 -17.26 -4.83
C LYS A 5 -18.88 -17.79 -6.15
N GLU A 6 -20.20 -17.72 -6.32
CA GLU A 6 -20.85 -18.14 -7.56
C GLU A 6 -20.41 -17.28 -8.75
N LEU A 7 -20.21 -15.97 -8.56
CA LEU A 7 -19.74 -15.06 -9.60
C LEU A 7 -18.30 -15.39 -10.04
N ARG A 8 -17.37 -15.58 -9.09
CA ARG A 8 -15.99 -16.04 -9.38
C ARG A 8 -16.01 -17.33 -10.20
N ASN A 9 -16.78 -18.32 -9.75
CA ASN A 9 -16.84 -19.63 -10.41
C ASN A 9 -17.46 -19.55 -11.80
N LYS A 10 -18.55 -18.78 -11.98
CA LYS A 10 -19.16 -18.57 -13.30
C LYS A 10 -18.17 -17.94 -14.27
N TRP A 11 -17.39 -16.94 -13.85
CA TRP A 11 -16.37 -16.32 -14.68
C TRP A 11 -15.29 -17.32 -15.11
N LEU A 12 -14.69 -18.01 -14.12
CA LEU A 12 -13.61 -18.96 -14.35
C LEU A 12 -14.06 -20.13 -15.24
N SER A 13 -15.17 -20.79 -14.89
CA SER A 13 -15.68 -21.93 -15.66
C SER A 13 -16.11 -21.55 -17.07
N PHE A 14 -16.62 -20.33 -17.29
CA PHE A 14 -16.95 -19.86 -18.63
C PHE A 14 -15.71 -19.80 -19.52
N TYR A 15 -14.64 -19.15 -19.05
CA TYR A 15 -13.41 -19.01 -19.84
C TYR A 15 -12.59 -20.30 -19.94
N GLU A 16 -12.58 -21.14 -18.90
CA GLU A 16 -12.03 -22.50 -18.99
C GLU A 16 -12.75 -23.31 -20.08
N GLY A 17 -14.07 -23.16 -20.21
CA GLY A 17 -14.86 -23.73 -21.30
C GLY A 17 -14.51 -23.20 -22.71
N LYS A 18 -13.85 -22.03 -22.81
CA LYS A 18 -13.30 -21.47 -24.05
C LYS A 18 -11.81 -21.81 -24.26
N GLY A 19 -11.25 -22.66 -23.40
CA GLY A 19 -9.87 -23.13 -23.47
C GLY A 19 -8.86 -22.21 -22.80
N HIS A 20 -9.30 -21.31 -21.91
CA HIS A 20 -8.40 -20.53 -21.06
C HIS A 20 -7.92 -21.36 -19.89
N VAL A 21 -6.73 -21.03 -19.39
CA VAL A 21 -6.17 -21.60 -18.16
C VAL A 21 -6.35 -20.59 -17.03
N ASN A 22 -6.93 -21.04 -15.92
CA ASN A 22 -6.96 -20.24 -14.69
C ASN A 22 -5.55 -20.12 -14.11
N ILE A 23 -4.98 -18.92 -14.12
CA ILE A 23 -3.61 -18.66 -13.63
C ILE A 23 -3.56 -18.28 -12.15
N GLY A 24 -4.73 -18.19 -11.48
CA GLY A 24 -4.83 -17.73 -10.10
C GLY A 24 -4.54 -16.23 -9.94
N ALA A 25 -4.79 -15.73 -8.72
CA ALA A 25 -4.39 -14.38 -8.34
C ALA A 25 -2.90 -14.35 -7.99
N VAL A 26 -2.21 -13.28 -8.40
CA VAL A 26 -0.85 -12.98 -7.96
C VAL A 26 -0.85 -11.98 -6.81
N SER A 27 0.34 -11.72 -6.25
CA SER A 27 0.55 -10.75 -5.17
C SER A 27 -0.14 -9.41 -5.44
N LEU A 28 -0.71 -8.82 -4.40
CA LEU A 28 -1.23 -7.46 -4.42
C LEU A 28 -0.12 -6.42 -4.45
N ILE A 29 1.10 -6.80 -4.04
CA ILE A 29 2.26 -5.92 -4.02
C ILE A 29 2.91 -5.93 -5.40
N GLY A 30 3.17 -4.73 -5.93
CA GLY A 30 3.86 -4.60 -7.21
C GLY A 30 5.25 -5.22 -7.15
N ASP A 31 5.63 -5.93 -8.21
CA ASP A 31 6.96 -6.55 -8.35
C ASP A 31 8.06 -5.56 -8.80
N GLY A 32 7.69 -4.28 -8.94
CA GLY A 32 8.56 -3.20 -9.39
C GLY A 32 8.67 -3.06 -10.92
N THR A 33 8.12 -3.99 -11.71
CA THR A 33 8.27 -3.97 -13.19
C THR A 33 7.46 -2.86 -13.85
N THR A 34 6.33 -2.50 -13.25
CA THR A 34 5.39 -1.47 -13.74
C THR A 34 5.48 -0.15 -12.95
N GLY A 35 6.37 -0.08 -11.95
CA GLY A 35 6.54 1.09 -11.09
C GLY A 35 5.39 1.38 -10.12
N VAL A 36 4.32 0.57 -10.11
CA VAL A 36 3.25 0.71 -9.12
C VAL A 36 3.57 0.02 -7.80
N MET A 37 3.09 0.60 -6.71
CA MET A 37 3.25 0.04 -5.37
C MET A 37 2.36 -1.18 -5.12
N PHE A 38 1.13 -1.11 -5.61
CA PHE A 38 0.15 -2.20 -5.56
C PHE A 38 -0.37 -2.48 -6.97
N ASN A 39 -0.75 -3.71 -7.23
CA ASN A 39 -1.46 -4.04 -8.45
C ASN A 39 -2.86 -3.39 -8.42
N VAL A 40 -3.12 -2.51 -9.40
CA VAL A 40 -4.37 -1.72 -9.55
C VAL A 40 -5.28 -2.25 -10.66
N ALA A 41 -4.78 -3.21 -11.45
CA ALA A 41 -5.48 -3.86 -12.55
C ALA A 41 -4.95 -5.29 -12.78
N GLY A 42 -5.82 -6.17 -13.30
CA GLY A 42 -5.47 -7.55 -13.61
C GLY A 42 -4.37 -7.71 -14.67
N MET A 43 -4.21 -6.72 -15.55
CA MET A 43 -3.24 -6.78 -16.64
C MET A 43 -1.80 -6.58 -16.20
N GLN A 44 -1.55 -5.88 -15.08
CA GLN A 44 -0.20 -5.44 -14.70
C GLN A 44 0.80 -6.59 -14.54
N PRO A 45 0.45 -7.72 -13.88
CA PRO A 45 1.30 -8.90 -13.82
C PRO A 45 1.57 -9.54 -15.19
N LEU A 46 0.75 -9.24 -16.20
CA LEU A 46 0.84 -9.81 -17.53
C LEU A 46 1.57 -8.94 -18.55
N MET A 47 2.07 -7.77 -18.12
CA MET A 47 2.75 -6.80 -18.98
C MET A 47 3.84 -7.41 -19.87
N PRO A 48 4.77 -8.26 -19.37
CA PRO A 48 5.82 -8.83 -20.21
C PRO A 48 5.26 -9.73 -21.33
N TYR A 49 4.19 -10.45 -21.06
CA TYR A 49 3.60 -11.40 -21.99
C TYR A 49 2.74 -10.71 -23.07
N LEU A 50 2.06 -9.62 -22.69
CA LEU A 50 1.37 -8.73 -23.62
C LEU A 50 2.34 -8.04 -24.59
N LEU A 51 3.62 -7.91 -24.20
CA LEU A 51 4.70 -7.43 -25.07
C LEU A 51 5.37 -8.51 -25.92
N GLY A 52 4.86 -9.76 -25.87
CA GLY A 52 5.30 -10.86 -26.74
C GLY A 52 6.13 -11.94 -26.04
N GLN A 53 6.42 -11.83 -24.74
CA GLN A 53 7.05 -12.95 -24.03
C GLN A 53 6.07 -14.13 -23.90
N PRO A 54 6.54 -15.38 -24.03
CA PRO A 54 5.69 -16.55 -23.83
C PRO A 54 5.31 -16.69 -22.34
N HIS A 55 4.03 -16.89 -22.06
CA HIS A 55 3.55 -17.21 -20.71
C HIS A 55 3.60 -18.74 -20.47
N PRO A 56 4.05 -19.21 -19.30
CA PRO A 56 4.22 -20.66 -19.03
C PRO A 56 2.90 -21.46 -19.11
N ALA A 57 1.76 -20.83 -18.81
CA ALA A 57 0.43 -21.45 -18.89
C ALA A 57 -0.20 -21.39 -20.30
N GLY A 58 0.53 -20.91 -21.33
CA GLY A 58 0.03 -20.80 -22.70
C GLY A 58 -0.52 -19.42 -23.06
N LYS A 59 -1.38 -19.35 -24.08
CA LYS A 59 -1.81 -18.08 -24.70
C LYS A 59 -3.19 -17.57 -24.32
N ARG A 60 -3.99 -18.40 -23.63
CA ARG A 60 -5.35 -18.07 -23.18
C ARG A 60 -5.39 -18.18 -21.67
N LEU A 61 -5.52 -17.05 -20.98
CA LEU A 61 -5.40 -16.99 -19.53
C LEU A 61 -6.66 -16.36 -18.94
N CYS A 62 -7.10 -16.79 -17.77
CA CYS A 62 -8.13 -16.10 -17.00
C CYS A 62 -7.80 -16.13 -15.52
N ASN A 63 -8.31 -15.17 -14.75
CA ASN A 63 -8.27 -15.21 -13.30
C ASN A 63 -9.33 -14.28 -12.68
N VAL A 64 -9.31 -14.24 -11.36
CA VAL A 64 -9.92 -13.18 -10.56
C VAL A 64 -8.79 -12.57 -9.73
N GLN A 65 -8.31 -11.39 -10.11
CA GLN A 65 -7.15 -10.73 -9.51
C GLN A 65 -7.60 -9.74 -8.44
N GLY A 66 -7.01 -9.82 -7.25
CA GLY A 66 -7.19 -8.78 -6.24
C GLY A 66 -6.43 -7.51 -6.63
N CYS A 67 -7.03 -6.35 -6.41
CA CYS A 67 -6.45 -5.04 -6.72
C CYS A 67 -6.58 -4.11 -5.51
N VAL A 68 -5.59 -3.23 -5.32
CA VAL A 68 -5.63 -2.19 -4.28
C VAL A 68 -5.46 -0.82 -4.91
N ARG A 69 -6.45 0.05 -4.71
CA ARG A 69 -6.42 1.46 -5.16
C ARG A 69 -6.41 2.39 -3.96
N THR A 70 -5.45 3.32 -3.96
CA THR A 70 -5.26 4.28 -2.87
C THR A 70 -5.77 5.68 -3.19
N VAL A 71 -6.18 5.92 -4.44
CA VAL A 71 -6.65 7.23 -4.91
C VAL A 71 -8.01 7.61 -4.29
N ASP A 72 -8.85 6.61 -4.04
CA ASP A 72 -10.23 6.80 -3.56
C ASP A 72 -10.39 6.59 -2.05
N ILE A 73 -9.29 6.57 -1.28
CA ILE A 73 -9.34 6.31 0.17
C ILE A 73 -10.34 7.26 0.85
N GLU A 74 -10.33 8.54 0.49
CA GLU A 74 -11.21 9.54 1.12
C GLU A 74 -12.70 9.35 0.76
N SER A 75 -13.00 8.72 -0.38
CA SER A 75 -14.37 8.40 -0.81
C SER A 75 -14.95 7.18 -0.10
N VAL A 76 -14.09 6.32 0.47
CA VAL A 76 -14.54 5.16 1.25
C VAL A 76 -15.39 5.60 2.43
N GLY A 77 -16.55 4.97 2.56
CA GLY A 77 -17.65 5.37 3.46
C GLY A 77 -18.94 5.69 2.71
N ASP A 78 -18.85 5.95 1.40
CA ASP A 78 -20.01 5.90 0.51
C ASP A 78 -20.38 4.47 0.10
N ALA A 79 -21.37 4.32 -0.78
CA ALA A 79 -21.96 3.04 -1.12
C ALA A 79 -21.17 2.21 -2.16
N THR A 80 -20.13 2.79 -2.80
CA THR A 80 -19.54 2.24 -4.04
C THR A 80 -18.02 2.23 -4.09
N HIS A 81 -17.32 2.98 -3.23
CA HIS A 81 -15.86 3.02 -3.21
C HIS A 81 -15.26 2.01 -2.23
N PHE A 82 -14.22 1.33 -2.70
CA PHE A 82 -13.47 0.32 -1.98
C PHE A 82 -11.97 0.52 -2.18
N THR A 83 -11.17 0.23 -1.15
CA THR A 83 -9.70 0.27 -1.28
C THR A 83 -9.14 -1.01 -1.91
N PHE A 84 -9.68 -2.17 -1.53
CA PHE A 84 -9.45 -3.45 -2.19
C PHE A 84 -10.66 -3.79 -3.05
N PHE A 85 -10.49 -4.42 -4.20
CA PHE A 85 -11.57 -5.03 -4.98
C PHE A 85 -11.01 -6.13 -5.86
N GLU A 86 -11.86 -6.98 -6.40
CA GLU A 86 -11.45 -8.00 -7.36
C GLU A 86 -11.77 -7.59 -8.79
N MET A 87 -10.83 -7.85 -9.70
CA MET A 87 -10.99 -7.69 -11.13
C MET A 87 -10.98 -9.07 -11.79
N MET A 88 -12.10 -9.44 -12.39
CA MET A 88 -12.22 -10.63 -13.21
C MET A 88 -11.62 -10.34 -14.58
N GLY A 89 -10.65 -11.15 -14.98
CA GLY A 89 -9.89 -10.93 -16.22
C GLY A 89 -9.78 -12.17 -17.08
N ASN A 90 -9.64 -11.93 -18.38
CA ASN A 90 -9.24 -12.91 -19.37
C ASN A 90 -8.27 -12.26 -20.36
N TRP A 91 -7.32 -13.04 -20.86
CA TRP A 91 -6.29 -12.54 -21.76
C TRP A 91 -6.10 -13.46 -22.96
N SER A 92 -5.94 -12.84 -24.12
CA SER A 92 -5.40 -13.46 -25.33
C SER A 92 -4.00 -12.93 -25.56
N LEU A 93 -3.02 -13.82 -25.62
CA LEU A 93 -1.63 -13.51 -25.93
C LEU A 93 -1.34 -13.94 -27.39
N GLY A 94 -1.90 -13.20 -28.35
CA GLY A 94 -1.74 -13.47 -29.77
C GLY A 94 -2.45 -14.72 -30.28
N ASP A 95 -3.60 -15.10 -29.69
CA ASP A 95 -4.35 -16.29 -30.08
C ASP A 95 -5.71 -15.99 -30.74
N TYR A 96 -6.57 -15.23 -30.04
CA TYR A 96 -7.82 -14.68 -30.56
C TYR A 96 -7.85 -13.16 -30.39
N PHE A 97 -8.81 -12.48 -31.03
CA PHE A 97 -8.93 -11.02 -30.95
C PHE A 97 -10.39 -10.58 -30.88
N LYS A 98 -10.76 -9.49 -31.55
CA LYS A 98 -12.08 -8.85 -31.49
C LYS A 98 -13.24 -9.79 -31.77
N LYS A 99 -13.15 -10.63 -32.82
CA LYS A 99 -14.27 -11.47 -33.26
C LYS A 99 -14.72 -12.43 -32.16
N GLU A 100 -13.80 -13.25 -31.66
CA GLU A 100 -14.08 -14.22 -30.61
C GLU A 100 -14.41 -13.50 -29.31
N LYS A 101 -13.66 -12.44 -28.97
CA LYS A 101 -13.83 -11.76 -27.70
C LYS A 101 -15.19 -11.05 -27.59
N THR A 102 -15.58 -10.27 -28.61
CA THR A 102 -16.88 -9.58 -28.61
C THR A 102 -18.02 -10.58 -28.49
N ALA A 103 -17.92 -11.71 -29.19
CA ALA A 103 -18.92 -12.78 -29.12
C ALA A 103 -18.99 -13.42 -27.72
N TRP A 104 -17.86 -13.72 -27.09
CA TRP A 104 -17.83 -14.31 -25.75
C TRP A 104 -18.26 -13.35 -24.65
N SER A 105 -17.91 -12.06 -24.72
CA SER A 105 -18.42 -11.06 -23.77
C SER A 105 -19.93 -10.91 -23.91
N PHE A 106 -20.46 -10.89 -25.14
CA PHE A 106 -21.91 -10.87 -25.37
C PHE A 106 -22.61 -12.13 -24.85
N GLU A 107 -22.07 -13.32 -25.12
CA GLU A 107 -22.55 -14.61 -24.60
C GLU A 107 -22.56 -14.62 -23.06
N LEU A 108 -21.47 -14.17 -22.43
CA LEU A 108 -21.38 -14.09 -20.98
C LEU A 108 -22.47 -13.16 -20.39
N LEU A 109 -22.61 -11.95 -20.94
CA LEU A 109 -23.59 -10.96 -20.46
C LEU A 109 -25.03 -11.46 -20.64
N THR A 110 -25.36 -12.07 -21.77
CA THR A 110 -26.73 -12.44 -22.11
C THR A 110 -27.13 -13.84 -21.63
N GLU A 111 -26.27 -14.85 -21.81
CA GLU A 111 -26.60 -16.24 -21.50
C GLU A 111 -26.22 -16.65 -20.08
N VAL A 112 -25.07 -16.17 -19.56
CA VAL A 112 -24.58 -16.56 -18.23
C VAL A 112 -25.13 -15.64 -17.14
N PHE A 113 -25.19 -14.33 -17.41
CA PHE A 113 -25.71 -13.32 -16.49
C PHE A 113 -27.17 -12.92 -16.76
N GLY A 114 -27.75 -13.34 -17.90
CA GLY A 114 -29.17 -13.15 -18.16
C GLY A 114 -29.57 -11.70 -18.48
N LEU A 115 -28.63 -10.86 -18.92
CA LEU A 115 -28.94 -9.48 -19.26
C LEU A 115 -29.75 -9.40 -20.56
N ASP A 116 -30.69 -8.45 -20.60
CA ASP A 116 -31.49 -8.20 -21.79
C ASP A 116 -30.61 -7.55 -22.86
N LYS A 117 -30.36 -8.29 -23.95
CA LYS A 117 -29.54 -7.84 -25.07
C LYS A 117 -30.00 -6.51 -25.66
N ASP A 118 -31.30 -6.21 -25.61
CA ASP A 118 -31.87 -4.99 -26.21
C ASP A 118 -31.54 -3.73 -25.40
N LYS A 119 -31.04 -3.90 -24.17
CA LYS A 119 -30.64 -2.83 -23.24
C LYS A 119 -29.13 -2.67 -23.12
N ILE A 120 -28.36 -3.63 -23.64
CA ILE A 120 -26.89 -3.55 -23.63
C ILE A 120 -26.46 -2.42 -24.57
N CYS A 121 -25.61 -1.54 -24.05
CA CYS A 121 -24.89 -0.52 -24.79
C CYS A 121 -23.39 -0.84 -24.79
N SER A 122 -22.69 -0.38 -25.81
CA SER A 122 -21.25 -0.59 -25.93
C SER A 122 -20.57 0.59 -26.61
N THR A 123 -19.31 0.82 -26.27
CA THR A 123 -18.48 1.87 -26.85
C THR A 123 -17.45 1.31 -27.82
N VAL A 124 -17.08 2.13 -28.80
CA VAL A 124 -16.03 1.84 -29.77
C VAL A 124 -15.22 3.10 -30.06
N PHE A 125 -13.95 2.93 -30.45
CA PHE A 125 -13.05 4.07 -30.61
C PHE A 125 -13.40 4.87 -31.86
N ALA A 126 -13.60 6.19 -31.72
CA ALA A 126 -13.96 7.11 -32.79
C ALA A 126 -12.84 7.37 -33.81
N GLY A 127 -11.60 6.96 -33.50
CA GLY A 127 -10.42 7.27 -34.30
C GLY A 127 -9.78 8.60 -33.89
N ASN A 128 -8.50 8.75 -34.22
CA ASN A 128 -7.79 10.01 -34.13
C ASN A 128 -6.67 10.05 -35.20
N GLU A 129 -5.77 11.03 -35.11
CA GLU A 129 -4.64 11.16 -36.03
C GLU A 129 -3.65 9.98 -35.97
N SER A 130 -3.59 9.24 -34.86
CA SER A 130 -2.61 8.19 -34.60
C SER A 130 -3.15 6.77 -34.74
N ALA A 131 -4.47 6.57 -34.69
CA ALA A 131 -5.11 5.27 -34.84
C ALA A 131 -6.50 5.37 -35.50
N PRO A 132 -6.88 4.40 -36.34
CA PRO A 132 -8.15 4.43 -37.06
C PRO A 132 -9.34 4.24 -36.12
N ARG A 133 -10.52 4.65 -36.60
CA ARG A 133 -11.80 4.35 -35.97
C ARG A 133 -12.06 2.84 -35.93
N ASP A 134 -12.64 2.33 -34.84
CA ASP A 134 -12.89 0.91 -34.65
C ASP A 134 -14.23 0.43 -35.24
N ASP A 135 -14.34 0.50 -36.56
CA ASP A 135 -15.53 0.02 -37.29
C ASP A 135 -15.67 -1.51 -37.27
N GLU A 136 -14.55 -2.23 -37.09
CA GLU A 136 -14.54 -3.69 -37.00
C GLU A 136 -15.35 -4.17 -35.78
N THR A 137 -15.09 -3.61 -34.59
CA THR A 137 -15.83 -3.97 -33.38
C THR A 137 -17.30 -3.57 -33.49
N ALA A 138 -17.61 -2.40 -34.04
CA ALA A 138 -18.98 -1.94 -34.24
C ALA A 138 -19.79 -2.91 -35.14
N GLU A 139 -19.20 -3.40 -36.23
CA GLU A 139 -19.85 -4.38 -37.10
C GLU A 139 -20.06 -5.74 -36.42
N LEU A 140 -19.12 -6.17 -35.58
CA LEU A 140 -19.24 -7.40 -34.80
C LEU A 140 -20.39 -7.31 -33.80
N LEU A 141 -20.51 -6.20 -33.08
CA LEU A 141 -21.61 -5.93 -32.14
C LEU A 141 -22.98 -5.96 -32.84
N VAL A 142 -23.09 -5.33 -34.01
CA VAL A 142 -24.33 -5.37 -34.82
C VAL A 142 -24.68 -6.79 -35.25
N LYS A 143 -23.69 -7.60 -35.65
CA LYS A 143 -23.91 -9.01 -36.04
C LYS A 143 -24.38 -9.87 -34.86
N LEU A 144 -24.00 -9.53 -33.63
CA LEU A 144 -24.47 -10.18 -32.40
C LEU A 144 -25.88 -9.72 -31.98
N GLY A 145 -26.40 -8.66 -32.61
CA GLY A 145 -27.75 -8.15 -32.39
C GLY A 145 -27.83 -6.93 -31.49
N ILE A 146 -26.71 -6.29 -31.16
CA ILE A 146 -26.73 -4.97 -30.50
C ILE A 146 -27.25 -3.94 -31.51
N LYS A 147 -28.20 -3.12 -31.07
CA LYS A 147 -28.79 -2.05 -31.89
C LYS A 147 -27.75 -0.99 -32.20
N ARG A 148 -27.79 -0.42 -33.42
CA ARG A 148 -26.79 0.59 -33.84
C ARG A 148 -26.83 1.84 -32.97
N GLU A 149 -28.01 2.23 -32.52
CA GLU A 149 -28.22 3.34 -31.58
C GLU A 149 -27.64 3.09 -30.17
N ASN A 150 -27.32 1.83 -29.82
CA ASN A 150 -26.69 1.45 -28.57
C ASN A 150 -25.16 1.32 -28.69
N ILE A 151 -24.58 1.63 -29.85
CA ILE A 151 -23.13 1.58 -30.10
C ILE A 151 -22.61 3.02 -30.22
N PHE A 152 -21.75 3.41 -29.29
CA PHE A 152 -21.29 4.80 -29.14
C PHE A 152 -19.83 4.92 -29.55
N TYR A 153 -19.57 5.76 -30.56
CA TYR A 153 -18.20 6.11 -30.94
C TYR A 153 -17.68 7.22 -30.02
N LEU A 154 -16.64 6.94 -29.24
CA LEU A 154 -16.05 7.87 -28.28
C LEU A 154 -14.59 8.17 -28.61
N ASP A 155 -14.14 9.37 -28.26
CA ASP A 155 -12.78 9.83 -28.53
C ASP A 155 -11.72 9.14 -27.64
N LYS A 156 -10.45 9.50 -27.83
CA LYS A 156 -9.33 8.93 -27.10
C LYS A 156 -9.47 9.09 -25.57
N SER A 157 -10.05 10.19 -25.11
CA SER A 157 -10.15 10.44 -23.67
C SER A 157 -11.12 9.50 -22.95
N ASN A 158 -12.02 8.87 -23.70
CA ASN A 158 -13.04 7.99 -23.14
C ASN A 158 -12.97 6.55 -23.64
N ASN A 159 -12.32 6.26 -24.78
CA ASN A 159 -12.34 4.91 -25.36
C ASN A 159 -11.01 4.53 -26.03
N TRP A 160 -9.93 4.79 -25.32
CA TRP A 160 -8.59 4.33 -25.66
C TRP A 160 -7.84 4.00 -24.38
N TRP A 161 -7.37 2.76 -24.26
CA TRP A 161 -6.60 2.35 -23.11
C TRP A 161 -5.11 2.50 -23.36
N GLU A 162 -4.44 3.26 -22.51
CA GLU A 162 -2.99 3.32 -22.41
C GLU A 162 -2.56 3.61 -20.98
N LEU A 163 -1.38 3.13 -20.60
CA LEU A 163 -0.78 3.54 -19.34
C LEU A 163 -0.22 4.97 -19.49
N GLU A 164 -0.77 5.91 -18.73
CA GLU A 164 -0.34 7.31 -18.76
C GLU A 164 1.11 7.45 -18.27
N GLY A 165 1.84 8.41 -18.84
CA GLY A 165 3.22 8.70 -18.43
C GLY A 165 4.27 7.62 -18.78
N THR A 166 3.88 6.49 -19.40
CA THR A 166 4.83 5.43 -19.79
C THR A 166 5.10 5.41 -21.30
N VAL A 167 6.24 4.81 -21.66
CA VAL A 167 6.66 4.51 -23.03
C VAL A 167 6.95 3.02 -23.13
N GLY A 168 6.67 2.41 -24.27
CA GLY A 168 6.99 1.01 -24.56
C GLY A 168 5.97 0.00 -24.06
N THR A 169 4.85 0.46 -23.49
CA THR A 169 3.74 -0.39 -22.99
C THR A 169 2.72 -0.68 -24.10
N PRO A 170 2.00 -1.82 -24.04
CA PRO A 170 0.90 -2.12 -24.94
C PRO A 170 -0.28 -1.15 -24.69
N CYS A 171 -1.06 -0.89 -25.73
CA CYS A 171 -2.22 0.00 -25.73
C CYS A 171 -3.15 -0.34 -26.91
N GLY A 172 -4.36 0.21 -26.89
CA GLY A 172 -5.31 0.01 -27.98
C GLY A 172 -6.69 0.59 -27.71
N PRO A 173 -7.60 0.48 -28.71
CA PRO A 173 -8.99 0.85 -28.52
C PRO A 173 -9.64 -0.06 -27.47
N ASP A 174 -10.56 0.53 -26.71
CA ASP A 174 -11.37 -0.18 -25.72
C ASP A 174 -12.75 -0.52 -26.30
N ASN A 175 -13.40 -1.52 -25.72
CA ASN A 175 -14.81 -1.82 -25.90
C ASN A 175 -15.42 -1.99 -24.51
N GLU A 176 -16.07 -0.94 -24.02
CA GLU A 176 -16.70 -0.93 -22.71
C GLU A 176 -18.18 -1.33 -22.84
N TRP A 177 -18.67 -2.08 -21.86
CA TRP A 177 -20.04 -2.60 -21.83
C TRP A 177 -20.86 -1.83 -20.80
N PHE A 178 -21.97 -1.24 -21.24
CA PHE A 178 -22.87 -0.44 -20.42
C PHE A 178 -24.26 -1.08 -20.33
N TYR A 179 -24.92 -0.85 -19.19
CA TYR A 179 -26.30 -1.28 -19.00
C TYR A 179 -27.09 -0.29 -18.13
N PRO A 180 -28.39 -0.09 -18.41
CA PRO A 180 -29.23 0.77 -17.59
C PRO A 180 -29.63 0.08 -16.27
N LEU A 181 -29.40 0.75 -15.15
CA LEU A 181 -29.87 0.35 -13.81
C LEU A 181 -31.40 0.38 -13.68
N THR A 182 -32.06 1.16 -14.53
CA THR A 182 -33.52 1.33 -14.53
C THR A 182 -34.04 1.65 -15.93
N ASP A 183 -35.26 1.21 -16.20
CA ASP A 183 -35.99 1.55 -17.42
C ASP A 183 -36.47 3.01 -17.43
N LYS A 184 -36.40 3.70 -16.29
CA LYS A 184 -36.88 5.07 -16.15
C LYS A 184 -35.83 6.08 -16.63
N GLU A 185 -36.18 6.86 -17.63
CA GLU A 185 -35.32 7.92 -18.15
C GLU A 185 -35.34 9.16 -17.27
N CYS A 186 -34.27 9.97 -17.30
CA CYS A 186 -34.19 11.20 -16.51
C CYS A 186 -34.90 12.41 -17.14
N GLY A 187 -35.46 12.26 -18.35
CA GLY A 187 -36.19 13.31 -19.07
C GLY A 187 -35.31 14.36 -19.75
N ARG A 188 -33.98 14.20 -19.74
CA ARG A 188 -33.05 14.98 -20.58
C ARG A 188 -33.20 14.56 -22.04
N GLU A 189 -32.83 15.45 -22.95
CA GLU A 189 -32.88 15.21 -24.40
C GLU A 189 -32.14 13.93 -24.81
N HIS A 190 -30.98 13.68 -24.21
CA HIS A 190 -30.24 12.43 -24.33
C HIS A 190 -30.05 11.81 -22.95
N CYS A 191 -30.70 10.66 -22.70
CA CYS A 191 -30.53 9.85 -21.51
C CYS A 191 -29.87 8.53 -21.88
N ASP A 192 -28.62 8.62 -22.35
CA ASP A 192 -27.76 7.50 -22.76
C ASP A 192 -26.52 7.37 -21.85
N ILE A 193 -25.50 6.63 -22.29
CA ILE A 193 -24.27 6.37 -21.52
C ILE A 193 -23.48 7.64 -21.16
N ASN A 194 -23.61 8.72 -21.94
CA ASN A 194 -22.94 9.99 -21.69
C ASN A 194 -23.74 10.89 -20.74
N CYS A 195 -24.94 10.46 -20.34
CA CYS A 195 -25.79 11.24 -19.46
C CYS A 195 -25.28 11.17 -18.01
N PRO A 196 -25.04 12.32 -17.33
CA PRO A 196 -24.54 12.35 -15.96
C PRO A 196 -25.58 11.94 -14.91
N CYS A 197 -26.71 11.35 -15.31
CA CYS A 197 -27.79 10.98 -14.40
C CYS A 197 -27.53 9.67 -13.64
N GLY A 198 -26.49 8.92 -14.03
CA GLY A 198 -26.15 7.64 -13.41
C GLY A 198 -27.10 6.50 -13.77
N ARG A 199 -27.94 6.65 -14.80
CA ARG A 199 -28.82 5.57 -15.28
C ARG A 199 -28.01 4.41 -15.84
N TYR A 200 -26.97 4.69 -16.62
CA TYR A 200 -26.10 3.67 -17.22
C TYR A 200 -24.87 3.47 -16.35
N VAL A 201 -24.51 2.20 -16.14
CA VAL A 201 -23.28 1.81 -15.45
C VAL A 201 -22.40 1.04 -16.42
N GLU A 202 -21.10 1.33 -16.38
CA GLU A 202 -20.07 0.51 -17.00
C GLU A 202 -19.88 -0.78 -16.19
N ILE A 203 -20.12 -1.92 -16.83
CA ILE A 203 -20.06 -3.25 -16.22
C ILE A 203 -18.65 -3.85 -16.33
N GLY A 204 -17.93 -3.52 -17.40
CA GLY A 204 -16.56 -3.96 -17.64
C GLY A 204 -16.13 -3.65 -19.06
N ASN A 205 -14.86 -3.91 -19.36
CA ASN A 205 -14.25 -3.52 -20.61
C ASN A 205 -13.39 -4.62 -21.25
N ASP A 206 -13.17 -4.48 -22.56
CA ASP A 206 -12.38 -5.34 -23.39
C ASP A 206 -11.41 -4.52 -24.24
N VAL A 207 -10.17 -4.41 -23.76
CA VAL A 207 -9.10 -3.67 -24.40
C VAL A 207 -8.47 -4.51 -25.50
N TYR A 208 -8.52 -3.98 -26.73
CA TYR A 208 -7.93 -4.60 -27.91
C TYR A 208 -6.50 -4.10 -28.13
N MET A 209 -5.58 -4.57 -27.28
CA MET A 209 -4.17 -4.19 -27.32
C MET A 209 -3.51 -4.63 -28.63
N GLN A 210 -3.27 -3.68 -29.53
CA GLN A 210 -2.66 -3.92 -30.84
C GLN A 210 -1.58 -2.89 -31.19
N TYR A 211 -1.28 -1.98 -30.27
CA TYR A 211 -0.26 -0.96 -30.41
C TYR A 211 0.70 -0.94 -29.23
N LYS A 212 1.94 -0.54 -29.47
CA LYS A 212 2.94 -0.21 -28.48
C LYS A 212 3.11 1.30 -28.46
N LYS A 213 3.00 1.89 -27.28
CA LYS A 213 3.18 3.33 -27.07
C LYS A 213 4.64 3.72 -27.28
N THR A 214 4.87 4.77 -28.04
CA THR A 214 6.17 5.42 -28.23
C THR A 214 6.15 6.81 -27.60
N GLU A 215 7.27 7.52 -27.59
CA GLU A 215 7.34 8.89 -27.05
C GLU A 215 6.37 9.85 -27.74
N ASN A 216 6.12 9.64 -29.04
CA ASN A 216 5.36 10.58 -29.89
C ASN A 216 4.15 9.92 -30.59
N GLY A 217 3.71 8.74 -30.16
CA GLY A 217 2.58 8.05 -30.79
C GLY A 217 2.56 6.54 -30.56
N TYR A 218 2.25 5.78 -31.60
CA TYR A 218 2.01 4.35 -31.51
C TYR A 218 2.62 3.60 -32.69
N VAL A 219 3.12 2.39 -32.43
CA VAL A 219 3.52 1.43 -33.47
C VAL A 219 2.75 0.12 -33.28
N PRO A 220 2.38 -0.62 -34.34
CA PRO A 220 1.70 -1.90 -34.18
C PRO A 220 2.51 -2.88 -33.31
N LEU A 221 1.84 -3.64 -32.45
CA LEU A 221 2.43 -4.79 -31.77
C LEU A 221 2.63 -5.95 -32.75
N GLU A 222 3.63 -6.79 -32.47
CA GLU A 222 3.83 -8.05 -33.22
C GLU A 222 2.62 -8.97 -33.10
N ASN A 223 2.09 -9.09 -31.87
CA ASN A 223 0.89 -9.85 -31.57
C ASN A 223 -0.24 -8.91 -31.16
N LYS A 224 -1.46 -9.19 -31.67
CA LYS A 224 -2.68 -8.56 -31.18
C LYS A 224 -3.17 -9.33 -29.95
N ASN A 225 -3.41 -8.60 -28.87
CA ASN A 225 -3.80 -9.17 -27.59
C ASN A 225 -5.18 -8.68 -27.17
N VAL A 226 -5.80 -9.44 -26.26
CA VAL A 226 -7.02 -9.03 -25.55
C VAL A 226 -6.66 -8.91 -24.09
N ASP A 227 -7.06 -7.81 -23.48
CA ASP A 227 -7.05 -7.60 -22.04
C ASP A 227 -8.46 -7.23 -21.59
N THR A 228 -8.96 -7.87 -20.54
CA THR A 228 -10.33 -7.70 -20.06
C THR A 228 -10.33 -7.36 -18.58
N GLY A 229 -11.09 -6.35 -18.20
CA GLY A 229 -11.28 -5.93 -16.82
C GLY A 229 -12.76 -5.80 -16.46
N PHE A 230 -13.29 -6.76 -15.69
CA PHE A 230 -14.62 -6.67 -15.09
C PHE A 230 -14.50 -6.56 -13.58
N GLY A 231 -14.99 -5.47 -12.99
CA GLY A 231 -14.97 -5.29 -11.54
C GLY A 231 -15.96 -6.23 -10.85
N LEU A 232 -15.47 -7.22 -10.09
CA LEU A 232 -16.29 -8.23 -9.41
C LEU A 232 -17.26 -7.58 -8.43
N ASP A 233 -16.76 -6.73 -7.53
CA ASP A 233 -17.56 -6.08 -6.48
C ASP A 233 -18.72 -5.28 -7.09
N ARG A 234 -18.44 -4.53 -8.17
CA ARG A 234 -19.46 -3.74 -8.89
C ARG A 234 -20.46 -4.64 -9.61
N MET A 235 -19.97 -5.67 -10.31
CA MET A 235 -20.82 -6.62 -11.04
C MET A 235 -21.73 -7.39 -10.08
N LEU A 236 -21.22 -7.77 -8.91
CA LEU A 236 -21.97 -8.46 -7.88
C LEU A 236 -23.12 -7.59 -7.34
N ALA A 237 -22.85 -6.31 -7.04
CA ALA A 237 -23.89 -5.38 -6.63
C ALA A 237 -24.94 -5.21 -7.74
N PHE A 238 -24.49 -4.98 -8.98
CA PHE A 238 -25.35 -4.79 -10.14
C PHE A 238 -26.27 -5.99 -10.41
N LEU A 239 -25.72 -7.21 -10.48
CA LEU A 239 -26.49 -8.44 -10.74
C LEU A 239 -27.52 -8.74 -9.65
N ASN A 240 -27.29 -8.22 -8.43
CA ASN A 240 -28.22 -8.35 -7.31
C ASN A 240 -29.20 -7.18 -7.20
N GLY A 241 -29.16 -6.21 -8.11
CA GLY A 241 -30.03 -5.02 -8.08
C GLY A 241 -29.72 -4.09 -6.91
N LEU A 242 -28.48 -4.10 -6.41
CA LEU A 242 -28.03 -3.31 -5.27
C LEU A 242 -27.29 -2.07 -5.76
N THR A 243 -27.61 -0.92 -5.16
CA THR A 243 -26.87 0.34 -5.34
C THR A 243 -25.86 0.58 -4.22
N ASP A 244 -25.76 -0.37 -3.27
CA ASP A 244 -24.88 -0.32 -2.13
C ASP A 244 -24.08 -1.63 -2.06
N GLY A 245 -22.81 -1.57 -2.44
CA GLY A 245 -21.98 -2.76 -2.54
C GLY A 245 -21.67 -3.40 -1.18
N TYR A 246 -21.82 -2.66 -0.09
CA TYR A 246 -21.67 -3.20 1.27
C TYR A 246 -22.83 -4.12 1.69
N LYS A 247 -23.91 -4.17 0.90
CA LYS A 247 -25.02 -5.12 1.08
C LYS A 247 -24.80 -6.46 0.39
N THR A 248 -23.72 -6.61 -0.37
CA THR A 248 -23.35 -7.89 -1.00
C THR A 248 -22.80 -8.88 0.03
N ASP A 249 -22.67 -10.16 -0.33
CA ASP A 249 -22.05 -11.18 0.52
C ASP A 249 -20.55 -10.92 0.76
N LEU A 250 -19.91 -10.02 0.00
CA LEU A 250 -18.55 -9.57 0.29
C LEU A 250 -18.46 -8.85 1.64
N PHE A 251 -19.54 -8.21 2.10
CA PHE A 251 -19.50 -7.32 3.28
C PHE A 251 -20.60 -7.56 4.30
N SER A 252 -21.75 -8.11 3.90
CA SER A 252 -22.91 -8.24 4.77
C SER A 252 -22.63 -8.99 6.07
N GLY A 253 -21.75 -10.01 6.06
CA GLY A 253 -21.27 -10.68 7.27
C GLY A 253 -20.46 -9.76 8.20
N ALA A 254 -19.54 -8.98 7.64
CA ALA A 254 -18.74 -8.00 8.39
C ALA A 254 -19.61 -6.88 8.96
N ILE A 255 -20.59 -6.39 8.20
CA ILE A 255 -21.56 -5.40 8.66
C ILE A 255 -22.43 -5.97 9.78
N ALA A 256 -22.96 -7.19 9.63
CA ALA A 256 -23.74 -7.85 10.68
C ALA A 256 -22.93 -8.05 11.97
N CYS A 257 -21.63 -8.39 11.86
CA CYS A 257 -20.72 -8.43 12.99
C CYS A 257 -20.64 -7.07 13.72
N LEU A 258 -20.47 -5.98 12.97
CA LEU A 258 -20.39 -4.63 13.53
C LEU A 258 -21.73 -4.15 14.12
N GLU A 259 -22.87 -4.50 13.53
CA GLU A 259 -24.18 -4.25 14.12
C GLU A 259 -24.31 -4.96 15.47
N GLY A 260 -23.90 -6.23 15.55
CA GLY A 260 -23.94 -7.02 16.77
C GLY A 260 -23.08 -6.44 17.89
N LEU A 261 -21.89 -5.93 17.57
CA LEU A 261 -20.97 -5.33 18.53
C LEU A 261 -21.40 -3.92 18.97
N SER A 262 -21.95 -3.12 18.06
CA SER A 262 -22.29 -1.71 18.33
C SER A 262 -23.72 -1.48 18.83
N GLY A 263 -24.63 -2.44 18.59
CA GLY A 263 -26.07 -2.28 18.81
C GLY A 263 -26.76 -1.29 17.84
N LYS A 264 -26.04 -0.75 16.85
CA LYS A 264 -26.56 0.16 15.83
C LYS A 264 -26.94 -0.62 14.56
N LYS A 265 -27.89 -0.11 13.79
CA LYS A 265 -28.28 -0.71 12.50
C LYS A 265 -27.67 0.03 11.32
N TYR A 266 -27.21 -0.74 10.34
CA TYR A 266 -26.62 -0.24 9.12
C TYR A 266 -27.62 0.55 8.27
N ASP A 267 -28.86 0.07 8.23
CA ASP A 267 -29.94 0.68 7.45
C ASP A 267 -30.52 1.95 8.09
N ASP A 268 -30.15 2.29 9.33
CA ASP A 268 -30.49 3.57 9.95
C ASP A 268 -29.71 4.76 9.32
N GLY A 269 -28.67 4.47 8.53
CA GLY A 269 -27.88 5.46 7.81
C GLY A 269 -26.97 6.31 8.71
N GLY A 270 -26.62 7.50 8.21
CA GLY A 270 -25.82 8.49 8.94
C GLY A 270 -24.40 8.04 9.27
N GLU A 271 -23.84 8.60 10.35
CA GLU A 271 -22.45 8.36 10.76
C GLU A 271 -22.16 6.91 11.13
N ALA A 272 -23.16 6.18 11.65
CA ALA A 272 -23.00 4.76 12.00
C ALA A 272 -22.78 3.90 10.74
N GLN A 273 -23.61 4.11 9.71
CA GLN A 273 -23.45 3.43 8.43
C GLN A 273 -22.09 3.72 7.80
N LYS A 274 -21.70 5.01 7.74
CA LYS A 274 -20.39 5.44 7.22
C LYS A 274 -19.25 4.77 7.99
N ALA A 275 -19.30 4.76 9.32
CA ALA A 275 -18.29 4.12 10.15
C ALA A 275 -18.19 2.61 9.88
N MET A 276 -19.32 1.90 9.79
CA MET A 276 -19.32 0.46 9.49
C MET A 276 -18.70 0.16 8.12
N ARG A 277 -19.00 0.96 7.10
CA ARG A 277 -18.39 0.83 5.77
C ARG A 277 -16.87 0.99 5.81
N ILE A 278 -16.37 2.04 6.45
CA ILE A 278 -14.93 2.31 6.56
C ILE A 278 -14.21 1.20 7.33
N ILE A 279 -14.78 0.75 8.45
CA ILE A 279 -14.20 -0.36 9.24
C ILE A 279 -14.14 -1.63 8.39
N ALA A 280 -15.24 -1.98 7.71
CA ALA A 280 -15.31 -3.20 6.90
C ALA A 280 -14.33 -3.16 5.72
N ASP A 281 -14.32 -2.09 4.91
CA ASP A 281 -13.41 -1.96 3.76
C ASP A 281 -11.94 -1.97 4.17
N HIS A 282 -11.56 -1.16 5.13
CA HIS A 282 -10.14 -1.05 5.50
C HIS A 282 -9.64 -2.30 6.23
N THR A 283 -10.51 -2.99 6.99
CA THR A 283 -10.16 -4.30 7.57
C THR A 283 -10.00 -5.35 6.48
N ARG A 284 -10.88 -5.37 5.47
CA ARG A 284 -10.75 -6.23 4.28
C ARG A 284 -9.39 -6.06 3.63
N THR A 285 -9.04 -4.82 3.30
CA THR A 285 -7.75 -4.51 2.66
C THR A 285 -6.57 -4.86 3.55
N ALA A 286 -6.66 -4.68 4.87
CA ALA A 286 -5.61 -5.10 5.79
C ALA A 286 -5.41 -6.62 5.82
N VAL A 287 -6.50 -7.40 5.87
CA VAL A 287 -6.45 -8.88 5.77
C VAL A 287 -5.75 -9.29 4.48
N MET A 288 -6.16 -8.72 3.35
CA MET A 288 -5.61 -9.03 2.04
C MET A 288 -4.11 -8.69 1.95
N LEU A 289 -3.68 -7.52 2.43
CA LEU A 289 -2.28 -7.07 2.36
C LEU A 289 -1.34 -7.80 3.32
N ILE A 290 -1.81 -8.18 4.52
CA ILE A 290 -1.00 -8.94 5.49
C ILE A 290 -0.91 -10.41 5.07
N GLY A 291 -2.01 -10.97 4.57
CA GLY A 291 -2.12 -12.36 4.14
C GLY A 291 -1.52 -12.66 2.76
N ASP A 292 -1.17 -11.63 1.99
CA ASP A 292 -0.56 -11.76 0.67
C ASP A 292 0.71 -12.63 0.69
N VAL A 293 1.07 -13.24 -0.45
CA VAL A 293 2.32 -14.00 -0.60
C VAL A 293 3.55 -13.16 -0.27
N ASN A 294 3.54 -11.88 -0.67
CA ASN A 294 4.55 -10.87 -0.32
C ASN A 294 4.03 -9.93 0.79
N GLY A 295 3.29 -10.51 1.75
CA GLY A 295 2.58 -9.79 2.80
C GLY A 295 3.39 -8.69 3.47
N ILE A 296 2.75 -7.54 3.68
CA ILE A 296 3.38 -6.35 4.26
C ILE A 296 2.84 -6.06 5.66
N LEU A 297 3.63 -5.34 6.45
CA LEU A 297 3.27 -4.90 7.79
C LEU A 297 3.18 -3.37 7.90
N PRO A 298 2.40 -2.84 8.87
CA PRO A 298 2.29 -1.40 9.12
C PRO A 298 3.65 -0.74 9.38
N SER A 299 4.08 0.16 8.49
CA SER A 299 5.38 0.85 8.53
C SER A 299 5.25 2.38 8.42
N ASN A 300 6.36 3.11 8.49
CA ASN A 300 6.39 4.57 8.28
C ASN A 300 6.56 4.97 6.80
N THR A 301 6.80 4.03 5.89
CA THR A 301 7.22 4.31 4.51
C THR A 301 6.66 3.28 3.51
N GLY A 302 6.53 3.68 2.25
CA GLY A 302 6.12 2.77 1.16
C GLY A 302 4.76 2.11 1.40
N ALA A 303 4.60 0.87 0.95
CA ALA A 303 3.34 0.12 1.06
C ALA A 303 2.87 -0.08 2.51
N GLY A 304 3.81 -0.29 3.43
CA GLY A 304 3.50 -0.42 4.85
C GLY A 304 2.92 0.86 5.47
N TYR A 305 3.25 2.04 4.93
CA TYR A 305 2.62 3.30 5.34
C TYR A 305 1.13 3.33 5.01
N ILE A 306 0.77 2.89 3.80
CA ILE A 306 -0.62 2.85 3.35
C ILE A 306 -1.42 1.87 4.22
N LEU A 307 -0.90 0.65 4.43
CA LEU A 307 -1.53 -0.33 5.31
C LEU A 307 -1.76 0.26 6.71
N ARG A 308 -0.74 0.90 7.27
CA ARG A 308 -0.85 1.58 8.57
C ARG A 308 -1.93 2.65 8.56
N ARG A 309 -2.00 3.50 7.53
CA ARG A 309 -3.02 4.56 7.40
C ARG A 309 -4.42 3.97 7.40
N LEU A 310 -4.67 2.93 6.60
CA LEU A 310 -5.97 2.27 6.51
C LEU A 310 -6.40 1.67 7.86
N MET A 311 -5.50 0.92 8.50
CA MET A 311 -5.78 0.32 9.81
C MET A 311 -6.07 1.38 10.87
N ARG A 312 -5.26 2.44 10.96
CA ARG A 312 -5.47 3.51 11.94
C ARG A 312 -6.78 4.28 11.72
N ARG A 313 -7.17 4.47 10.46
CA ARG A 313 -8.47 5.05 10.12
C ARG A 313 -9.61 4.11 10.56
N ALA A 314 -9.52 2.82 10.30
CA ALA A 314 -10.49 1.83 10.79
C ALA A 314 -10.61 1.83 12.33
N ILE A 315 -9.48 1.84 13.05
CA ILE A 315 -9.45 1.89 14.53
C ILE A 315 -10.13 3.16 15.05
N ARG A 316 -9.91 4.31 14.41
CA ARG A 316 -10.61 5.55 14.74
C ARG A 316 -12.13 5.40 14.58
N TYR A 317 -12.57 4.85 13.45
CA TYR A 317 -14.01 4.65 13.21
C TYR A 317 -14.63 3.58 14.10
N CYS A 318 -13.87 2.59 14.59
CA CYS A 318 -14.34 1.70 15.67
C CYS A 318 -14.77 2.51 16.89
N ARG A 319 -13.94 3.46 17.35
CA ARG A 319 -14.30 4.36 18.46
C ARG A 319 -15.51 5.25 18.13
N ALA A 320 -15.57 5.80 16.91
CA ALA A 320 -16.72 6.61 16.49
C ALA A 320 -18.03 5.81 16.45
N LEU A 321 -17.96 4.53 16.07
CA LEU A 321 -19.09 3.61 16.09
C LEU A 321 -19.48 3.23 17.52
N GLY A 322 -18.56 3.33 18.48
CA GLY A 322 -18.77 2.98 19.89
C GLY A 322 -18.31 1.56 20.24
N VAL A 323 -17.39 0.99 19.45
CA VAL A 323 -16.81 -0.34 19.66
C VAL A 323 -15.31 -0.26 19.92
N ALA A 324 -14.75 -1.28 20.56
CA ALA A 324 -13.30 -1.39 20.75
C ALA A 324 -12.59 -1.65 19.41
N GLY A 325 -11.31 -1.27 19.28
CA GLY A 325 -10.55 -1.54 18.06
C GLY A 325 -10.40 -3.03 17.76
N SER A 326 -10.48 -3.89 18.79
CA SER A 326 -10.48 -5.35 18.65
C SER A 326 -11.62 -5.89 17.77
N ALA A 327 -12.68 -5.12 17.52
CA ALA A 327 -13.73 -5.46 16.56
C ALA A 327 -13.17 -5.74 15.14
N MET A 328 -12.02 -5.14 14.78
CA MET A 328 -11.34 -5.44 13.53
C MET A 328 -10.88 -6.90 13.42
N GLN A 329 -10.53 -7.56 14.53
CA GLN A 329 -10.17 -8.98 14.50
C GLN A 329 -11.40 -9.84 14.19
N ASP A 330 -12.57 -9.49 14.72
CA ASP A 330 -13.81 -10.24 14.44
C ASP A 330 -14.26 -10.03 12.99
N VAL A 331 -14.17 -8.81 12.48
CA VAL A 331 -14.41 -8.52 11.06
C VAL A 331 -13.39 -9.23 10.16
N ALA A 332 -12.11 -9.30 10.55
CA ALA A 332 -11.09 -10.00 9.80
C ALA A 332 -11.38 -11.51 9.68
N LYS A 333 -11.89 -12.14 10.75
CA LYS A 333 -12.31 -13.55 10.71
C LYS A 333 -13.38 -13.78 9.65
N VAL A 334 -14.38 -12.90 9.53
CA VAL A 334 -15.41 -13.02 8.49
C VAL A 334 -14.79 -13.02 7.09
N PHE A 335 -13.86 -12.10 6.81
CA PHE A 335 -13.21 -12.06 5.51
C PHE A 335 -12.37 -13.31 5.21
N ILE A 336 -11.63 -13.82 6.20
CA ILE A 336 -10.78 -15.00 6.05
C ILE A 336 -11.64 -16.27 5.90
N ASP A 337 -12.61 -16.46 6.79
CA ASP A 337 -13.31 -17.72 6.98
C ASP A 337 -14.53 -17.86 6.05
N GLU A 338 -15.21 -16.75 5.73
CA GLU A 338 -16.50 -16.78 5.01
C GLU A 338 -16.43 -16.23 3.58
N VAL A 339 -15.58 -15.23 3.31
CA VAL A 339 -15.58 -14.50 2.03
C VAL A 339 -14.46 -14.96 1.08
N TYR A 340 -13.23 -15.03 1.58
CA TYR A 340 -12.04 -15.17 0.74
C TYR A 340 -11.27 -16.48 0.93
N GLY A 341 -11.58 -17.29 1.95
CA GLY A 341 -10.78 -18.48 2.29
C GLY A 341 -10.55 -19.47 1.14
N GLU A 342 -11.54 -19.66 0.27
CA GLU A 342 -11.40 -20.52 -0.91
C GLU A 342 -10.66 -19.84 -2.07
N ALA A 343 -10.89 -18.54 -2.29
CA ALA A 343 -10.30 -17.78 -3.39
C ALA A 343 -8.83 -17.42 -3.14
N TYR A 344 -8.44 -17.27 -1.87
CA TYR A 344 -7.10 -16.90 -1.43
C TYR A 344 -6.62 -17.87 -0.32
N PRO A 345 -6.09 -19.05 -0.69
CA PRO A 345 -5.74 -20.11 0.26
C PRO A 345 -4.70 -19.72 1.33
N LEU A 346 -3.87 -18.71 1.06
CA LEU A 346 -2.92 -18.19 2.03
C LEU A 346 -3.59 -17.48 3.21
N LEU A 347 -4.83 -17.00 3.09
CA LEU A 347 -5.50 -16.31 4.19
C LEU A 347 -5.84 -17.28 5.34
N PRO A 348 -6.47 -18.44 5.10
CA PRO A 348 -6.63 -19.45 6.14
C PRO A 348 -5.29 -19.96 6.71
N GLU A 349 -4.28 -20.16 5.87
CA GLU A 349 -2.95 -20.61 6.31
C GLU A 349 -2.27 -19.60 7.25
N LYS A 350 -2.40 -18.29 6.94
CA LYS A 350 -1.82 -17.19 7.72
C LYS A 350 -2.80 -16.59 8.72
N ARG A 351 -3.92 -17.25 9.00
CA ARG A 351 -5.03 -16.70 9.78
C ARG A 351 -4.59 -16.10 11.11
N GLU A 352 -3.91 -16.88 11.95
CA GLU A 352 -3.47 -16.42 13.27
C GLU A 352 -2.47 -15.26 13.16
N TYR A 353 -1.54 -15.34 12.22
CA TYR A 353 -0.58 -14.26 11.96
C TYR A 353 -1.28 -12.95 11.56
N ILE A 354 -2.28 -13.00 10.68
CA ILE A 354 -3.08 -11.83 10.27
C ILE A 354 -3.78 -11.21 11.49
N LEU A 355 -4.42 -12.04 12.31
CA LEU A 355 -5.16 -11.59 13.50
C LEU A 355 -4.23 -10.99 14.56
N GLU A 356 -3.05 -11.56 14.77
CA GLU A 356 -2.03 -11.06 15.69
C GLU A 356 -1.49 -9.69 15.26
N GLU A 357 -1.21 -9.51 13.96
CA GLU A 357 -0.68 -8.23 13.46
C GLU A 357 -1.74 -7.12 13.46
N ILE A 358 -3.01 -7.47 13.21
CA ILE A 358 -4.14 -6.54 13.42
C ILE A 358 -4.24 -6.13 14.89
N ALA A 359 -4.17 -7.08 15.83
CA ALA A 359 -4.20 -6.79 17.26
C ALA A 359 -3.03 -5.89 17.67
N ARG A 360 -1.81 -6.21 17.23
CA ARG A 360 -0.58 -5.47 17.56
C ARG A 360 -0.66 -4.00 17.17
N GLU A 361 -1.09 -3.70 15.94
CA GLU A 361 -1.23 -2.30 15.51
C GLU A 361 -2.42 -1.61 16.19
N THR A 362 -3.49 -2.34 16.49
CA THR A 362 -4.65 -1.83 17.24
C THR A 362 -4.24 -1.36 18.63
N GLU A 363 -3.64 -2.23 19.44
CA GLU A 363 -3.17 -1.91 20.79
C GLU A 363 -2.19 -0.73 20.78
N ARG A 364 -1.26 -0.76 19.83
CA ARG A 364 -0.25 0.29 19.67
C ARG A 364 -0.88 1.64 19.35
N PHE A 365 -1.89 1.67 18.50
CA PHE A 365 -2.49 2.93 18.05
C PHE A 365 -3.56 3.46 19.01
N GLU A 366 -4.29 2.62 19.72
CA GLU A 366 -5.34 3.07 20.65
C GLU A 366 -4.82 4.04 21.73
N ALA A 367 -3.64 3.77 22.27
CA ALA A 367 -2.99 4.64 23.26
C ALA A 367 -2.62 6.02 22.66
N THR A 368 -2.16 6.03 21.40
CA THR A 368 -1.84 7.25 20.64
C THR A 368 -3.10 8.02 20.29
N LEU A 369 -4.15 7.32 19.83
CA LEU A 369 -5.42 7.89 19.40
C LEU A 369 -6.10 8.65 20.54
N GLU A 370 -6.13 8.10 21.76
CA GLU A 370 -6.77 8.78 22.88
C GLU A 370 -6.10 10.12 23.21
N LYS A 371 -4.77 10.13 23.28
CA LYS A 371 -4.00 11.35 23.56
C LYS A 371 -4.09 12.35 22.41
N GLY A 372 -3.98 11.87 21.18
CA GLY A 372 -4.05 12.67 19.96
C GLY A 372 -5.41 13.33 19.78
N THR A 373 -6.52 12.59 19.94
CA THR A 373 -7.87 13.14 19.88
C THR A 373 -8.11 14.20 20.94
N LYS A 374 -7.65 13.99 22.19
CA LYS A 374 -7.76 15.00 23.25
C LYS A 374 -7.02 16.29 22.90
N GLU A 375 -5.82 16.21 22.31
CA GLU A 375 -5.08 17.42 21.91
C GLU A 375 -5.67 18.08 20.65
N PHE A 376 -6.18 17.29 19.71
CA PHE A 376 -6.90 17.79 18.54
C PHE A 376 -8.10 18.64 18.97
N GLU A 377 -8.97 18.13 19.85
CA GLU A 377 -10.15 18.85 20.33
C GLU A 377 -9.77 20.14 21.07
N LYS A 378 -8.69 20.14 21.86
CA LYS A 378 -8.17 21.37 22.50
C LYS A 378 -7.71 22.39 21.48
N THR A 379 -7.01 21.94 20.45
CA THR A 379 -6.50 22.81 19.37
C THR A 379 -7.66 23.47 18.64
N LEU A 380 -8.68 22.68 18.26
CA LEU A 380 -9.87 23.17 17.57
C LEU A 380 -10.70 24.11 18.45
N SER A 381 -10.97 23.72 19.70
CA SER A 381 -11.66 24.58 20.69
C SER A 381 -10.93 25.90 20.92
N GLY A 382 -9.59 25.90 20.85
CA GLY A 382 -8.78 27.11 20.93
C GLY A 382 -9.05 28.07 19.76
N ILE A 383 -9.15 27.54 18.54
CA ILE A 383 -9.49 28.30 17.33
C ILE A 383 -10.92 28.84 17.43
N GLU A 384 -11.89 28.02 17.84
CA GLU A 384 -13.29 28.43 18.02
C GLU A 384 -13.44 29.57 19.02
N ARG A 385 -12.81 29.45 20.20
CA ARG A 385 -12.82 30.51 21.23
C ARG A 385 -12.16 31.80 20.75
N LYS A 386 -11.04 31.69 20.03
CA LYS A 386 -10.37 32.84 19.43
C LYS A 386 -11.27 33.52 18.40
N ASN A 387 -11.92 32.75 17.53
CA ASN A 387 -12.86 33.27 16.55
C ASN A 387 -14.02 34.00 17.24
N GLU A 388 -14.62 33.41 18.27
CA GLU A 388 -15.71 34.04 19.01
C GLU A 388 -15.29 35.35 19.68
N PHE A 389 -14.12 35.37 20.33
CA PHE A 389 -13.59 36.55 21.00
C PHE A 389 -13.23 37.67 20.01
N MET A 390 -12.51 37.34 18.94
CA MET A 390 -12.03 38.32 17.96
C MET A 390 -13.17 38.88 17.11
N SER A 391 -14.17 38.08 16.74
CA SER A 391 -15.37 38.56 16.04
C SER A 391 -16.18 39.55 16.87
N LYS A 392 -16.15 39.46 18.22
CA LYS A 392 -16.80 40.45 19.09
C LYS A 392 -16.01 41.76 19.21
N GLN A 393 -14.67 41.70 19.13
CA GLN A 393 -13.81 42.89 19.26
C GLN A 393 -13.58 43.63 17.95
N ASN A 394 -13.53 42.92 16.82
CA ASN A 394 -13.22 43.50 15.52
C ASN A 394 -14.21 42.99 14.45
N PRO A 395 -15.15 43.83 13.98
CA PRO A 395 -16.10 43.46 12.92
C PRO A 395 -15.43 43.07 11.58
N GLY A 396 -14.19 43.49 11.33
CA GLY A 396 -13.41 43.13 10.15
C GLY A 396 -12.53 41.88 10.33
N TYR A 397 -12.62 41.16 11.46
CA TYR A 397 -11.85 39.94 11.69
C TYR A 397 -12.35 38.80 10.81
N VAL A 398 -11.43 38.21 10.04
CA VAL A 398 -11.69 36.99 9.26
C VAL A 398 -11.48 35.79 10.16
N LYS A 399 -12.52 34.97 10.34
CA LYS A 399 -12.46 33.76 11.16
C LYS A 399 -11.40 32.81 10.63
N GLU A 400 -10.62 32.26 11.53
CA GLU A 400 -9.72 31.16 11.23
C GLU A 400 -10.54 29.91 10.93
N THR A 401 -10.38 29.39 9.71
CA THR A 401 -11.03 28.17 9.23
C THR A 401 -10.05 27.01 9.08
N LYS A 402 -8.79 27.19 9.50
CA LYS A 402 -7.73 26.20 9.34
C LYS A 402 -6.94 25.96 10.61
N ILE A 403 -6.58 24.69 10.86
CA ILE A 403 -5.54 24.33 11.82
C ILE A 403 -4.18 24.65 11.19
N GLY A 404 -3.40 25.52 11.83
CA GLY A 404 -2.09 25.93 11.31
C GLY A 404 -1.08 24.78 11.24
N GLY A 405 -0.17 24.82 10.25
CA GLY A 405 0.75 23.72 9.95
C GLY A 405 1.64 23.29 11.12
N LYS A 406 2.11 24.25 11.94
CA LYS A 406 2.89 23.95 13.16
C LYS A 406 2.08 23.23 14.24
N ALA A 407 0.79 23.53 14.36
CA ALA A 407 -0.09 22.83 15.30
C ALA A 407 -0.38 21.40 14.82
N ALA A 408 -0.63 21.23 13.52
CA ALA A 408 -0.74 19.91 12.90
C ALA A 408 0.56 19.10 13.04
N PHE A 409 1.72 19.73 12.84
CA PHE A 409 3.01 19.09 13.02
C PHE A 409 3.26 18.69 14.47
N LYS A 410 2.84 19.51 15.45
CA LYS A 410 2.89 19.13 16.87
C LYS A 410 2.02 17.91 17.17
N LEU A 411 0.81 17.83 16.62
CA LEU A 411 -0.07 16.66 16.74
C LEU A 411 0.65 15.39 16.24
N TYR A 412 1.29 15.50 15.08
CA TYR A 412 2.06 14.41 14.48
C TYR A 412 3.32 14.02 15.27
N ASP A 413 4.23 14.96 15.50
CA ASP A 413 5.55 14.70 16.08
C ASP A 413 5.49 14.38 17.58
N THR A 414 4.75 15.19 18.34
CA THR A 414 4.72 15.08 19.81
C THR A 414 3.74 14.01 20.28
N TYR A 415 2.56 13.93 19.65
CA TYR A 415 1.48 13.05 20.10
C TYR A 415 1.31 11.81 19.23
N GLY A 416 2.10 11.66 18.16
CA GLY A 416 2.03 10.52 17.23
C GLY A 416 0.73 10.50 16.41
N PHE A 417 -0.01 11.60 16.37
CA PHE A 417 -1.33 11.69 15.77
C PHE A 417 -1.21 11.97 14.27
N PRO A 418 -1.57 11.02 13.38
CA PRO A 418 -1.34 11.16 11.95
C PRO A 418 -1.97 12.42 11.35
N LEU A 419 -1.28 13.01 10.36
CA LEU A 419 -1.79 14.19 9.65
C LEU A 419 -3.12 13.88 8.97
N GLU A 420 -3.26 12.69 8.38
CA GLU A 420 -4.46 12.28 7.65
C GLU A 420 -5.70 12.27 8.55
N LEU A 421 -5.56 11.77 9.79
CA LEU A 421 -6.65 11.80 10.76
C LEU A 421 -6.95 13.23 11.22
N THR A 422 -5.92 14.08 11.33
CA THR A 422 -6.10 15.50 11.64
C THR A 422 -6.89 16.20 10.54
N VAL A 423 -6.57 15.95 9.27
CA VAL A 423 -7.28 16.48 8.10
C VAL A 423 -8.73 15.99 8.06
N GLU A 424 -8.94 14.68 8.21
CA GLU A 424 -10.28 14.08 8.18
C GLU A 424 -11.17 14.64 9.30
N MET A 425 -10.66 14.66 10.53
CA MET A 425 -11.40 15.18 11.68
C MET A 425 -11.66 16.70 11.59
N ALA A 426 -10.72 17.46 11.03
CA ALA A 426 -10.94 18.89 10.80
C ALA A 426 -12.10 19.11 9.81
N LYS A 427 -12.11 18.37 8.69
CA LYS A 427 -13.15 18.47 7.67
C LYS A 427 -14.54 18.14 8.21
N GLU A 428 -14.66 17.10 9.03
CA GLU A 428 -15.93 16.74 9.70
C GLU A 428 -16.48 17.87 10.59
N ARG A 429 -15.60 18.73 11.10
CA ARG A 429 -15.96 19.91 11.90
C ARG A 429 -16.07 21.20 11.08
N GLY A 430 -15.89 21.14 9.76
CA GLY A 430 -15.93 22.30 8.86
C GLY A 430 -14.64 23.14 8.85
N TYR A 431 -13.50 22.55 9.21
CA TYR A 431 -12.19 23.18 9.19
C TYR A 431 -11.25 22.48 8.20
N ASP A 432 -10.25 23.20 7.69
CA ASP A 432 -9.13 22.62 6.95
C ASP A 432 -7.86 22.51 7.82
N VAL A 433 -6.82 21.90 7.26
CA VAL A 433 -5.46 21.92 7.83
C VAL A 433 -4.52 22.59 6.84
N ASP A 434 -3.59 23.41 7.34
CA ASP A 434 -2.50 23.96 6.55
C ASP A 434 -1.41 22.89 6.32
N GLU A 435 -1.64 22.05 5.32
CA GLU A 435 -0.74 20.95 4.94
C GLU A 435 0.62 21.47 4.41
N ALA A 436 0.64 22.63 3.77
CA ALA A 436 1.88 23.25 3.29
C ALA A 436 2.76 23.68 4.47
N GLY A 437 2.17 24.35 5.47
CA GLY A 437 2.87 24.70 6.70
C GLY A 437 3.28 23.47 7.53
N PHE A 438 2.51 22.38 7.46
CA PHE A 438 2.93 21.10 8.06
C PHE A 438 4.18 20.58 7.37
N ALA A 439 4.21 20.55 6.04
CA ALA A 439 5.34 20.05 5.25
C ALA A 439 6.60 20.90 5.50
N GLU A 440 6.45 22.22 5.63
CA GLU A 440 7.55 23.11 6.01
C GLU A 440 8.08 22.78 7.41
N ALA A 441 7.20 22.67 8.42
CA ALA A 441 7.60 22.32 9.79
C ALA A 441 8.24 20.91 9.86
N PHE A 442 7.73 19.96 9.09
CA PHE A 442 8.28 18.62 8.98
C PHE A 442 9.67 18.63 8.33
N LYS A 443 9.84 19.40 7.24
CA LYS A 443 11.13 19.57 6.57
C LYS A 443 12.14 20.26 7.48
N GLU A 444 11.77 21.31 8.20
CA GLU A 444 12.64 21.94 9.20
C GLU A 444 13.09 20.94 10.28
N HIS A 445 12.19 20.06 10.73
CA HIS A 445 12.52 19.03 11.72
C HIS A 445 13.47 17.97 11.14
N GLN A 446 13.24 17.55 9.89
CA GLN A 446 14.14 16.67 9.17
C GLN A 446 15.51 17.31 8.97
N GLU A 447 15.57 18.57 8.54
CA GLU A 447 16.81 19.31 8.34
C GLU A 447 17.56 19.54 9.65
N LYS A 448 16.88 19.80 10.77
CA LYS A 448 17.53 19.85 12.08
C LYS A 448 18.09 18.48 12.48
N SER A 449 17.37 17.40 12.16
CA SER A 449 17.83 16.03 12.36
C SER A 449 18.98 15.65 11.43
N HIS A 450 18.99 16.17 10.19
CA HIS A 450 20.00 15.92 9.17
C HIS A 450 21.23 16.81 9.33
N ALA A 451 21.12 18.06 9.73
CA ALA A 451 22.24 18.95 10.04
C ALA A 451 23.04 18.45 11.25
N ALA A 452 22.37 17.76 12.19
CA ALA A 452 23.04 16.99 13.23
C ALA A 452 23.79 15.74 12.70
N VAL A 453 23.57 15.34 11.44
CA VAL A 453 24.16 14.18 10.75
C VAL A 453 25.12 14.58 9.61
N SER A 454 24.96 15.75 8.98
CA SER A 454 25.73 16.22 7.82
C SER A 454 26.84 17.22 8.14
N ALA A 455 27.03 17.59 9.41
CA ALA A 455 28.26 18.23 9.89
C ALA A 455 29.47 17.27 9.97
N GLY A 456 29.37 16.09 9.35
CA GLY A 456 30.48 15.19 9.08
C GLY A 456 30.22 14.44 7.77
N GLU A 457 31.07 14.64 6.77
CA GLU A 457 31.14 13.74 5.61
C GLU A 457 31.24 12.29 6.11
N PHE A 458 30.44 11.40 5.52
CA PHE A 458 30.11 10.08 6.04
C PHE A 458 31.36 9.16 6.17
N LYS A 459 32.07 9.26 7.29
CA LYS A 459 33.13 8.32 7.73
C LYS A 459 32.56 7.37 8.79
N GLY A 460 31.61 6.50 8.43
CA GLY A 460 31.12 5.46 9.37
C GLY A 460 30.39 5.97 10.62
N GLY A 461 29.80 7.16 10.59
CA GLY A 461 29.12 7.76 11.75
C GLY A 461 30.05 8.51 12.72
N LEU A 462 31.33 8.69 12.36
CA LEU A 462 32.29 9.45 13.15
C LEU A 462 32.08 10.97 13.02
N ALA A 463 32.12 11.68 14.14
CA ALA A 463 32.13 13.14 14.18
C ALA A 463 33.51 13.73 13.86
N ASP A 464 34.60 12.99 14.12
CA ASP A 464 35.99 13.35 13.79
C ASP A 464 36.88 12.10 13.64
N THR A 465 38.20 12.27 13.49
CA THR A 465 39.18 11.17 13.39
C THR A 465 40.19 11.18 14.54
N SER A 466 39.78 11.66 15.71
CA SER A 466 40.61 11.61 16.92
C SER A 466 40.87 10.17 17.37
N VAL A 467 41.90 9.97 18.19
CA VAL A 467 42.21 8.65 18.78
C VAL A 467 41.03 8.14 19.61
N ALA A 468 40.35 9.01 20.35
CA ALA A 468 39.18 8.66 21.16
C ALA A 468 38.02 8.16 20.28
N THR A 469 37.70 8.90 19.21
CA THR A 469 36.66 8.51 18.25
C THR A 469 37.00 7.22 17.49
N THR A 470 38.28 7.01 17.17
CA THR A 470 38.79 5.79 16.55
C THR A 470 38.64 4.55 17.45
N ARG A 471 38.88 4.70 18.76
CA ARG A 471 38.64 3.64 19.75
C ARG A 471 37.15 3.33 19.90
N LEU A 472 36.31 4.36 20.02
CA LEU A 472 34.85 4.21 20.09
C LEU A 472 34.26 3.59 18.80
N HIS A 473 34.88 3.84 17.65
CA HIS A 473 34.50 3.17 16.40
C HIS A 473 34.76 1.67 16.45
N THR A 474 35.95 1.27 16.92
CA THR A 474 36.29 -0.14 17.13
C THR A 474 35.35 -0.79 18.15
N ALA A 475 35.01 -0.08 19.23
CA ALA A 475 34.02 -0.52 20.21
C ALA A 475 32.61 -0.69 19.62
N THR A 476 32.26 0.09 18.59
CA THR A 476 30.96 -0.04 17.89
C THR A 476 30.85 -1.37 17.16
N HIS A 477 31.93 -1.86 16.53
CA HIS A 477 31.96 -3.17 15.89
C HIS A 477 31.86 -4.33 16.90
N LEU A 478 32.57 -4.21 18.03
CA LEU A 478 32.43 -5.18 19.13
C LEU A 478 31.00 -5.21 19.69
N LEU A 479 30.39 -4.04 19.87
CA LEU A 479 29.00 -3.92 20.34
C LEU A 479 28.01 -4.57 19.37
N ASN A 480 28.16 -4.34 18.07
CA ASN A 480 27.30 -4.94 17.05
C ASN A 480 27.37 -6.48 17.07
N ALA A 481 28.58 -7.04 17.12
CA ALA A 481 28.79 -8.48 17.23
C ALA A 481 28.25 -9.05 18.56
N ALA A 482 28.47 -8.34 19.67
CA ALA A 482 27.96 -8.76 20.99
C ALA A 482 26.42 -8.75 21.04
N LEU A 483 25.77 -7.74 20.47
CA LEU A 483 24.30 -7.70 20.38
C LEU A 483 23.75 -8.87 19.56
N LYS A 484 24.41 -9.23 18.46
CA LYS A 484 24.04 -10.41 17.66
C LYS A 484 24.18 -11.71 18.43
N ALA A 485 25.28 -11.86 19.19
CA ALA A 485 25.57 -13.05 19.96
C ALA A 485 24.62 -13.23 21.17
N VAL A 486 24.28 -12.14 21.86
CA VAL A 486 23.47 -12.18 23.09
C VAL A 486 21.98 -12.17 22.80
N LEU A 487 21.53 -11.39 21.81
CA LEU A 487 20.10 -11.17 21.56
C LEU A 487 19.56 -12.06 20.43
N SER A 488 20.09 -11.89 19.22
CA SER A 488 19.69 -12.64 18.01
C SER A 488 20.61 -12.29 16.84
N PRO A 489 20.94 -13.26 15.96
CA PRO A 489 21.67 -12.99 14.72
C PRO A 489 20.98 -11.98 13.79
N ASP A 490 19.66 -11.79 13.92
CA ASP A 490 18.85 -10.87 13.10
C ASP A 490 18.97 -9.40 13.54
N VAL A 491 19.72 -9.12 14.61
CA VAL A 491 20.02 -7.75 15.03
C VAL A 491 20.91 -7.10 13.99
N ASN A 492 20.44 -6.02 13.41
CA ASN A 492 21.15 -5.24 12.40
C ASN A 492 21.19 -3.76 12.80
N GLN A 493 22.32 -3.13 12.50
CA GLN A 493 22.49 -1.70 12.73
C GLN A 493 21.49 -0.90 11.88
N LYS A 494 20.80 0.05 12.52
CA LYS A 494 19.87 1.01 11.90
C LYS A 494 20.36 2.45 11.97
N GLY A 495 21.41 2.72 12.73
CA GLY A 495 22.05 4.03 12.81
C GLY A 495 23.24 4.02 13.76
N SER A 496 24.22 4.89 13.52
CA SER A 496 25.35 5.08 14.43
C SER A 496 25.77 6.56 14.44
N ASN A 497 26.25 7.04 15.58
CA ASN A 497 26.89 8.34 15.74
C ASN A 497 27.93 8.29 16.85
N ILE A 498 29.17 8.64 16.54
CA ILE A 498 30.33 8.49 17.43
C ILE A 498 31.01 9.86 17.55
N THR A 499 31.22 10.32 18.77
CA THR A 499 31.99 11.54 19.11
C THR A 499 33.18 11.15 20.00
N PRO A 500 34.10 12.06 20.35
CA PRO A 500 35.18 11.74 21.29
C PRO A 500 34.70 11.29 22.67
N GLU A 501 33.49 11.70 23.07
CA GLU A 501 32.96 11.44 24.41
C GLU A 501 32.03 10.23 24.49
N ARG A 502 31.43 9.78 23.37
CA ARG A 502 30.44 8.69 23.38
C ARG A 502 30.22 8.06 22.01
N LEU A 503 29.67 6.85 22.01
CA LEU A 503 28.99 6.27 20.85
C LEU A 503 27.49 6.11 21.08
N ARG A 504 26.73 6.27 20.01
CA ARG A 504 25.29 6.03 19.91
C ARG A 504 25.08 4.96 18.85
N PHE A 505 24.44 3.86 19.22
CA PHE A 505 24.19 2.74 18.33
C PHE A 505 22.70 2.39 18.30
N ASP A 506 22.10 2.42 17.12
CA ASP A 506 20.70 2.12 16.89
C ASP A 506 20.58 0.78 16.17
N PHE A 507 19.70 -0.11 16.62
CA PHE A 507 19.56 -1.47 16.09
C PHE A 507 18.10 -1.94 16.10
N ASN A 508 17.74 -2.86 15.18
CA ASN A 508 16.39 -3.44 15.20
C ASN A 508 16.27 -4.45 16.35
N PHE A 509 15.36 -4.15 17.28
CA PHE A 509 14.99 -5.07 18.34
C PHE A 509 13.59 -4.68 18.85
N PRO A 510 12.64 -5.63 18.95
CA PRO A 510 11.22 -5.31 19.11
C PRO A 510 10.85 -4.85 20.53
N ARG A 511 11.68 -5.11 21.53
CA ARG A 511 11.42 -4.83 22.95
C ARG A 511 12.61 -4.14 23.63
N PRO A 512 12.45 -3.55 24.83
CA PRO A 512 13.58 -3.17 25.66
C PRO A 512 14.48 -4.35 25.97
N MET A 513 15.79 -4.09 26.09
CA MET A 513 16.72 -5.08 26.63
C MET A 513 16.49 -5.24 28.13
N THR A 514 16.62 -6.45 28.65
CA THR A 514 16.62 -6.67 30.10
C THR A 514 17.94 -6.21 30.70
N GLN A 515 17.99 -6.03 32.02
CA GLN A 515 19.24 -5.64 32.69
C GLN A 515 20.32 -6.72 32.54
N GLU A 516 19.92 -7.99 32.52
CA GLU A 516 20.79 -9.13 32.29
C GLU A 516 21.36 -9.13 30.87
N GLU A 517 20.54 -8.82 29.87
CA GLU A 517 20.98 -8.70 28.47
C GLU A 517 21.96 -7.53 28.27
N ILE A 518 21.67 -6.37 28.88
CA ILE A 518 22.56 -5.21 28.85
C ILE A 518 23.92 -5.58 29.46
N LYS A 519 23.88 -6.22 30.64
CA LYS A 519 25.10 -6.66 31.33
C LYS A 519 25.86 -7.70 30.50
N ALA A 520 25.19 -8.69 29.92
CA ALA A 520 25.83 -9.72 29.10
C ALA A 520 26.50 -9.14 27.84
N VAL A 521 25.88 -8.16 27.19
CA VAL A 521 26.49 -7.45 26.06
C VAL A 521 27.72 -6.66 26.52
N GLU A 522 27.63 -5.93 27.62
CA GLU A 522 28.75 -5.16 28.18
C GLU A 522 29.92 -6.07 28.61
N ASP A 523 29.64 -7.17 29.31
CA ASP A 523 30.62 -8.17 29.73
C ASP A 523 31.34 -8.76 28.50
N LEU A 524 30.59 -9.14 27.45
CA LEU A 524 31.16 -9.74 26.25
C LEU A 524 32.05 -8.76 25.47
N VAL A 525 31.66 -7.49 25.34
CA VAL A 525 32.52 -6.47 24.72
C VAL A 525 33.82 -6.32 25.50
N ASN A 526 33.75 -6.26 26.84
CA ASN A 526 34.93 -6.13 27.69
C ASN A 526 35.81 -7.38 27.68
N GLU A 527 35.24 -8.58 27.58
CA GLU A 527 35.99 -9.82 27.37
C GLU A 527 36.85 -9.72 26.10
N LYS A 528 36.25 -9.28 24.98
CA LYS A 528 36.98 -9.11 23.71
C LYS A 528 37.99 -7.98 23.72
N ILE A 529 37.79 -6.96 24.55
CA ILE A 529 38.81 -5.94 24.82
C ILE A 529 39.99 -6.54 25.58
N ALA A 530 39.73 -7.33 26.63
CA ALA A 530 40.77 -7.98 27.44
C ALA A 530 41.61 -8.99 26.64
N GLU A 531 41.04 -9.65 25.64
CA GLU A 531 41.76 -10.54 24.72
C GLU A 531 42.79 -9.82 23.84
N ASN A 532 42.74 -8.49 23.75
CA ASN A 532 43.69 -7.65 23.02
C ASN A 532 43.90 -8.12 21.55
N ILE A 533 42.79 -8.33 20.87
CA ILE A 533 42.69 -8.90 19.52
C ILE A 533 43.17 -7.86 18.49
N PRO A 534 44.08 -8.21 17.56
CA PRO A 534 44.46 -7.33 16.46
C PRO A 534 43.27 -6.99 15.54
N VAL A 535 43.20 -5.74 15.11
CA VAL A 535 42.23 -5.26 14.11
C VAL A 535 42.94 -5.19 12.76
N VAL A 536 42.51 -6.03 11.82
CA VAL A 536 43.14 -6.15 10.50
C VAL A 536 42.16 -5.76 9.41
N PHE A 537 42.64 -5.16 8.32
CA PHE A 537 41.80 -4.86 7.15
C PHE A 537 42.37 -5.47 5.88
N GLU A 538 41.47 -5.80 4.96
CA GLU A 538 41.76 -6.22 3.59
C GLU A 538 40.92 -5.37 2.63
N GLU A 539 41.47 -5.05 1.46
CA GLU A 539 40.72 -4.45 0.36
C GLU A 539 40.36 -5.54 -0.64
N MET A 540 39.07 -5.67 -0.98
CA MET A 540 38.59 -6.69 -1.90
C MET A 540 37.38 -6.20 -2.71
N PRO A 541 37.06 -6.85 -3.84
CA PRO A 541 35.85 -6.52 -4.61
C PRO A 541 34.57 -6.69 -3.77
N TYR A 542 33.60 -5.79 -3.96
CA TYR A 542 32.31 -5.81 -3.22
C TYR A 542 31.60 -7.16 -3.31
N GLU A 543 31.51 -7.74 -4.51
CA GLU A 543 30.85 -9.04 -4.73
C GLU A 543 31.51 -10.17 -3.94
N ARG A 544 32.85 -10.22 -3.91
CA ARG A 544 33.59 -11.20 -3.13
C ARG A 544 33.33 -11.05 -1.63
N ALA A 545 33.30 -9.82 -1.13
CA ALA A 545 33.01 -9.55 0.28
C ALA A 545 31.57 -9.96 0.67
N ARG A 546 30.59 -9.83 -0.25
CA ARG A 546 29.23 -10.36 -0.04
C ARG A 546 29.20 -11.89 -0.02
N GLU A 547 29.87 -12.56 -0.95
CA GLU A 547 29.96 -14.02 -1.01
C GLU A 547 30.60 -14.62 0.25
N GLU A 548 31.60 -13.93 0.82
CA GLU A 548 32.25 -14.32 2.06
C GLU A 548 31.43 -14.01 3.34
N GLY A 549 30.20 -13.49 3.19
CA GLY A 549 29.28 -13.21 4.30
C GLY A 549 29.71 -12.04 5.18
N VAL A 550 30.52 -11.11 4.67
CA VAL A 550 30.96 -9.92 5.42
C VAL A 550 29.77 -9.00 5.66
N VAL A 551 29.54 -8.61 6.91
CA VAL A 551 28.39 -7.79 7.28
C VAL A 551 28.55 -6.38 6.73
N GLY A 552 27.66 -5.98 5.82
CA GLY A 552 27.50 -4.62 5.31
C GLY A 552 26.26 -3.95 5.92
N VAL A 553 26.35 -2.65 6.24
CA VAL A 553 25.25 -1.91 6.89
C VAL A 553 24.38 -1.14 5.89
N PHE A 554 24.94 -0.75 4.73
CA PHE A 554 24.23 0.02 3.70
C PHE A 554 24.68 -0.39 2.28
N ASP A 555 24.01 -1.38 1.69
CA ASP A 555 24.36 -1.95 0.37
C ASP A 555 24.41 -0.92 -0.77
N SER A 556 23.67 0.19 -0.67
CA SER A 556 23.57 1.20 -1.73
C SER A 556 24.72 2.24 -1.76
N LYS A 557 25.79 2.06 -0.99
CA LYS A 557 26.84 3.08 -0.78
C LYS A 557 28.28 2.61 -0.98
N TYR A 558 28.50 1.34 -1.34
CA TYR A 558 29.83 0.80 -1.57
C TYR A 558 30.22 0.93 -3.05
N GLY A 559 31.48 1.28 -3.32
CA GLY A 559 32.06 1.24 -4.66
C GLY A 559 32.56 -0.17 -5.02
N ASP A 560 33.16 -0.33 -6.21
CA ASP A 560 33.60 -1.63 -6.74
C ASP A 560 34.59 -2.38 -5.82
N VAL A 561 35.39 -1.65 -5.04
CA VAL A 561 36.33 -2.18 -4.04
C VAL A 561 35.97 -1.66 -2.66
N VAL A 562 35.91 -2.56 -1.67
CA VAL A 562 35.57 -2.24 -0.27
C VAL A 562 36.69 -2.64 0.69
N LYS A 563 36.79 -1.90 1.80
CA LYS A 563 37.61 -2.28 2.96
C LYS A 563 36.79 -3.14 3.91
N THR A 564 37.29 -4.32 4.22
CA THR A 564 36.70 -5.22 5.22
C THR A 564 37.60 -5.27 6.43
N TYR A 565 37.08 -4.91 7.60
CA TYR A 565 37.80 -4.97 8.87
C TYR A 565 37.42 -6.25 9.61
N SER A 566 38.42 -6.93 10.19
CA SER A 566 38.25 -8.14 11.00
C SER A 566 38.86 -7.94 12.39
N ILE A 567 38.10 -8.28 13.42
CA ILE A 567 38.53 -8.33 14.81
C ILE A 567 38.51 -9.79 15.25
N GLY A 568 39.62 -10.48 14.98
CA GLY A 568 39.70 -11.94 15.13
C GLY A 568 38.60 -12.65 14.33
N THR A 569 37.97 -13.64 14.94
CA THR A 569 36.78 -14.32 14.39
C THR A 569 35.46 -13.74 14.92
N PHE A 570 35.52 -12.69 15.76
CA PHE A 570 34.35 -12.19 16.48
C PHE A 570 33.52 -11.19 15.68
N SER A 571 34.18 -10.30 14.93
CA SER A 571 33.51 -9.32 14.06
C SER A 571 34.25 -9.21 12.72
N ARG A 572 33.50 -9.20 11.62
CA ARG A 572 34.01 -8.99 10.26
C ARG A 572 33.01 -8.15 9.47
N GLU A 573 33.36 -6.90 9.17
CA GLU A 573 32.42 -5.89 8.66
C GLU A 573 33.03 -5.02 7.54
N MET A 574 32.21 -4.60 6.58
CA MET A 574 32.60 -3.62 5.55
C MET A 574 32.58 -2.21 6.14
N CYS A 575 33.74 -1.58 6.33
CA CYS A 575 33.85 -0.27 6.96
C CYS A 575 34.97 0.60 6.35
N GLY A 576 34.72 1.90 6.24
CA GLY A 576 35.68 2.87 5.67
C GLY A 576 36.28 3.87 6.67
N GLY A 577 35.89 3.81 7.96
CA GLY A 577 36.43 4.69 9.00
C GLY A 577 37.73 4.15 9.62
N PRO A 578 38.51 4.97 10.35
CA PRO A 578 39.69 4.52 11.11
C PRO A 578 39.33 3.63 12.30
N HIS A 579 40.21 2.68 12.64
CA HIS A 579 40.07 1.77 13.79
C HIS A 579 41.33 1.78 14.66
N ALA A 580 41.20 1.35 15.91
CA ALA A 580 42.33 1.08 16.78
C ALA A 580 43.09 -0.14 16.26
N GLU A 581 44.39 -0.24 16.55
CA GLU A 581 45.21 -1.35 16.04
C GLU A 581 44.87 -2.70 16.70
N LYS A 582 44.36 -2.64 17.94
CA LYS A 582 43.99 -3.81 18.75
C LYS A 582 42.93 -3.45 19.78
N THR A 583 42.10 -4.42 20.16
CA THR A 583 40.98 -4.19 21.08
C THR A 583 41.43 -3.76 22.48
N GLY A 584 42.64 -4.13 22.92
CA GLY A 584 43.15 -3.75 24.25
C GLY A 584 43.44 -2.25 24.43
N GLU A 585 43.43 -1.47 23.34
CA GLU A 585 43.58 -0.02 23.40
C GLU A 585 42.29 0.73 23.79
N LEU A 586 41.16 0.02 23.83
CA LEU A 586 39.84 0.62 24.06
C LEU A 586 39.62 0.98 25.53
N GLY A 587 40.36 0.40 26.48
CA GLY A 587 40.11 0.61 27.92
C GLY A 587 38.93 -0.24 28.41
N HIS A 588 37.97 0.36 29.09
CA HIS A 588 36.78 -0.33 29.58
C HIS A 588 35.51 0.17 28.87
N PHE A 589 34.70 -0.72 28.31
CA PHE A 589 33.45 -0.37 27.64
C PHE A 589 32.27 -0.37 28.61
N LYS A 590 31.41 0.65 28.51
CA LYS A 590 30.24 0.78 29.38
C LYS A 590 29.02 1.34 28.67
N ILE A 591 27.88 0.67 28.83
CA ILE A 591 26.57 1.11 28.37
C ILE A 591 25.98 2.08 29.40
N VAL A 592 25.89 3.35 29.02
CA VAL A 592 25.34 4.41 29.87
C VAL A 592 23.81 4.40 29.85
N LYS A 593 23.22 4.10 28.68
CA LYS A 593 21.76 4.12 28.52
C LYS A 593 21.29 3.26 27.36
N GLU A 594 20.20 2.54 27.58
CA GLU A 594 19.40 1.89 26.55
C GLU A 594 18.01 2.54 26.52
N GLN A 595 17.47 2.84 25.34
CA GLN A 595 16.13 3.43 25.19
C GLN A 595 15.53 3.17 23.80
N SER A 596 14.20 3.32 23.69
CA SER A 596 13.53 3.29 22.39
C SER A 596 13.94 4.49 21.52
N SER A 597 14.28 4.26 20.25
CA SER A 597 14.53 5.33 19.27
C SER A 597 13.37 5.51 18.31
N ALA A 598 12.76 4.41 17.86
CA ALA A 598 11.57 4.38 17.04
C ALA A 598 10.89 3.01 17.22
N SER A 599 9.77 2.77 16.56
CA SER A 599 9.12 1.46 16.58
C SER A 599 10.05 0.37 16.08
N GLY A 600 10.27 -0.67 16.89
CA GLY A 600 11.17 -1.78 16.56
C GLY A 600 12.66 -1.41 16.50
N ILE A 601 13.03 -0.20 16.92
CA ILE A 601 14.43 0.28 16.93
C ILE A 601 14.81 0.73 18.34
N ARG A 602 15.84 0.08 18.89
CA ARG A 602 16.46 0.40 20.18
C ARG A 602 17.73 1.20 19.97
N ARG A 603 18.12 1.99 20.98
CA ARG A 603 19.29 2.86 20.97
C ARG A 603 20.11 2.66 22.24
N ILE A 604 21.37 2.31 22.06
CA ILE A 604 22.40 2.28 23.11
C ILE A 604 23.23 3.55 23.02
N LYS A 605 23.53 4.14 24.18
CA LYS A 605 24.62 5.11 24.37
C LYS A 605 25.68 4.48 25.25
N ALA A 606 26.92 4.47 24.79
CA ALA A 606 28.04 3.88 25.50
C ALA A 606 29.28 4.78 25.47
N VAL A 607 30.20 4.52 26.37
CA VAL A 607 31.47 5.24 26.54
C VAL A 607 32.63 4.25 26.73
N LEU A 608 33.85 4.75 26.60
CA LEU A 608 35.07 4.05 27.01
C LEU A 608 35.65 4.77 28.25
N GLU A 609 35.95 4.01 29.30
CA GLU A 609 36.53 4.45 30.58
C GLU A 609 38.00 4.03 30.72
#